data_AF-A0A847E8W8-F1
#
_entry.id   AF-A0A847E8W8-F1
#
_cell.length_a   1.000
_cell.length_b   1.000
_cell.length_c   1.000
_cell.angle_alpha   90.00
_cell.angle_beta   90.00
_cell.angle_gamma   90.00
#
_symmetry.space_group_name_H-M   'P 1'
#
loop_
_entity.id
_entity.type
_entity.pdbx_description
1 polymer ?
#
loop_
_entity_poly.entity_id
_entity_poly.type
_entity_poly.pdbx_seq_one_letter_code
_entity_poly.pdbx_strand_id
1 'polypeptide(L)'
;MLSPCRNLLKIPAAAVILIIFLSLTGCAANSQVSKKVGKANLVAVVGAAAAGAVSGLVTGGPVGAIQGGITGATSSAISSATGVVAGVIEENEDKEMQKGQIKDLSTRQRELDELEARIGKRNYEATLLLADCNHRRAIEVAKKAFGESKDSTQRAYTLLLQAMAAEEMGDKTLAASIYPKIVQESPQYPNMDKARSDALEGVLKIQQLRRDHGLPPLCSP
;
A
#
# COMPACT_ATOMS: atom_id res chain seq x y z
N MET A 1 42.23 0.58 -61.81
CA MET A 1 42.33 -0.89 -61.96
C MET A 1 42.55 -1.49 -60.57
N LEU A 2 42.00 -2.69 -60.34
CA LEU A 2 42.03 -3.53 -59.13
C LEU A 2 40.89 -3.33 -58.10
N SER A 3 39.82 -4.11 -58.31
CA SER A 3 39.11 -4.86 -57.26
C SER A 3 39.48 -6.36 -57.44
N PRO A 4 38.96 -7.33 -56.66
CA PRO A 4 39.15 -7.60 -55.23
C PRO A 4 39.49 -9.11 -54.95
N CYS A 5 39.76 -9.52 -53.71
CA CYS A 5 39.49 -10.88 -53.20
C CYS A 5 39.62 -10.91 -51.65
N ARG A 6 38.54 -10.81 -50.87
CA ARG A 6 37.72 -11.90 -50.29
C ARG A 6 38.54 -12.96 -49.53
N ASN A 7 38.50 -12.90 -48.19
CA ASN A 7 38.57 -14.09 -47.35
C ASN A 7 37.37 -14.14 -46.40
N LEU A 8 36.64 -15.24 -46.50
CA LEU A 8 35.33 -15.54 -45.94
C LEU A 8 35.57 -16.58 -44.82
N LEU A 9 35.48 -16.18 -43.55
CA LEU A 9 35.60 -17.12 -42.44
C LEU A 9 34.20 -17.71 -42.13
N LYS A 10 34.07 -19.01 -42.37
CA LYS A 10 32.86 -19.82 -42.15
C LYS A 10 32.75 -20.17 -40.67
N ILE A 11 31.67 -19.76 -40.01
CA ILE A 11 31.27 -20.31 -38.70
C ILE A 11 30.05 -21.20 -38.93
N PRO A 12 30.06 -22.48 -38.49
CA PRO A 12 28.98 -23.43 -38.72
C PRO A 12 27.73 -23.08 -37.90
N ALA A 13 26.58 -23.07 -38.59
CA ALA A 13 25.27 -22.60 -38.14
C ALA A 13 24.53 -23.51 -37.14
N ALA A 14 25.25 -24.30 -36.32
CA ALA A 14 24.64 -25.31 -35.46
C ALA A 14 24.69 -24.99 -33.94
N ALA A 15 25.25 -23.86 -33.53
CA ALA A 15 25.47 -23.54 -32.11
C ALA A 15 24.80 -22.23 -31.63
N VAL A 16 23.64 -21.87 -32.17
CA VAL A 16 22.91 -20.63 -31.77
C VAL A 16 21.49 -20.91 -31.22
N ILE A 17 21.03 -22.17 -31.24
CA ILE A 17 19.68 -22.55 -30.75
C ILE A 17 19.79 -23.15 -29.34
N LEU A 18 20.31 -22.41 -28.35
CA LEU A 18 20.19 -22.80 -26.93
C LEU A 18 20.33 -21.63 -25.93
N ILE A 19 20.12 -20.38 -26.35
CA ILE A 19 20.20 -19.20 -25.45
C ILE A 19 19.03 -18.22 -25.73
N ILE A 20 17.80 -18.73 -25.90
CA ILE A 20 16.60 -17.88 -26.10
C ILE A 20 15.45 -18.22 -25.11
N PHE A 21 15.64 -19.14 -24.16
CA PHE A 21 14.58 -19.53 -23.21
C PHE A 21 14.71 -18.96 -21.77
N LEU A 22 15.58 -17.97 -21.54
CA LEU A 22 15.87 -17.45 -20.18
C LEU A 22 15.40 -16.00 -19.91
N SER A 23 14.53 -15.43 -20.74
CA SER A 23 14.04 -14.05 -20.57
C SER A 23 12.50 -13.96 -20.48
N LEU A 24 11.89 -14.75 -19.59
CA LEU A 24 10.44 -14.72 -19.34
C LEU A 24 10.01 -14.74 -17.86
N THR A 25 10.86 -14.29 -16.94
CA THR A 25 10.39 -13.95 -15.58
C THR A 25 11.04 -12.64 -15.11
N GLY A 26 10.28 -11.56 -15.19
CA GLY A 26 10.71 -10.24 -14.75
C GLY A 26 9.67 -9.21 -15.16
N CYS A 27 8.68 -9.01 -14.29
CA CYS A 27 7.61 -8.03 -14.42
C CYS A 27 8.17 -6.62 -14.64
N ALA A 28 8.26 -6.19 -15.89
CA ALA A 28 8.31 -4.79 -16.26
C ALA A 28 6.98 -4.44 -16.94
N ALA A 29 5.88 -4.54 -16.18
CA ALA A 29 4.67 -3.85 -16.55
C ALA A 29 4.96 -2.35 -16.37
N ASN A 30 5.35 -1.70 -17.46
CA ASN A 30 5.24 -0.24 -17.59
C ASN A 30 3.74 0.10 -17.52
N SER A 31 3.22 0.21 -16.30
CA SER A 31 1.84 0.56 -16.02
C SER A 31 1.64 2.04 -16.34
N GLN A 32 1.24 2.33 -17.58
CA GLN A 32 0.64 3.62 -17.98
C GLN A 32 -0.74 3.86 -17.33
N VAL A 33 -1.00 3.33 -16.13
CA VAL A 33 -2.29 3.48 -15.45
C VAL A 33 -2.42 4.84 -14.72
N SER A 34 -1.36 5.64 -14.71
CA SER A 34 -1.35 6.94 -14.03
C SER A 34 -2.08 8.07 -14.77
N LYS A 35 -2.58 7.89 -16.00
CA LYS A 35 -3.12 9.01 -16.80
C LYS A 35 -4.60 9.35 -16.62
N LYS A 36 -5.42 8.54 -15.92
CA LYS A 36 -6.86 8.82 -15.73
C LYS A 36 -7.44 8.51 -14.34
N VAL A 37 -6.62 8.16 -13.36
CA VAL A 37 -7.11 7.89 -11.99
C VAL A 37 -6.97 9.17 -11.16
N GLY A 38 -8.09 9.73 -10.69
CA GLY A 38 -8.08 10.92 -9.86
C GLY A 38 -7.34 10.70 -8.53
N LYS A 39 -6.66 11.75 -8.02
CA LYS A 39 -5.87 11.71 -6.77
C LYS A 39 -6.62 11.05 -5.60
N ALA A 40 -7.91 11.34 -5.45
CA ALA A 40 -8.74 10.77 -4.38
C ALA A 40 -8.83 9.23 -4.42
N ASN A 41 -8.88 8.65 -5.62
CA ASN A 41 -8.91 7.19 -5.79
C ASN A 41 -7.54 6.57 -5.43
N LEU A 42 -6.44 7.21 -5.85
CA LEU A 42 -5.10 6.77 -5.45
C LEU A 42 -4.89 6.82 -3.92
N VAL A 43 -5.35 7.88 -3.27
CA VAL A 43 -5.31 8.02 -1.81
C VAL A 43 -6.12 6.93 -1.12
N ALA A 44 -7.32 6.62 -1.62
CA ALA A 44 -8.15 5.53 -1.10
C ALA A 44 -7.43 4.18 -1.17
N VAL A 45 -6.83 3.85 -2.33
CA VAL A 45 -6.08 2.61 -2.52
C VAL A 45 -4.86 2.55 -1.60
N VAL A 46 -4.05 3.62 -1.57
CA VAL A 46 -2.84 3.69 -0.71
C VAL A 46 -3.21 3.62 0.76
N GLY A 47 -4.26 4.32 1.18
CA GLY A 47 -4.69 4.36 2.57
C GLY A 47 -5.27 3.02 3.05
N ALA A 48 -6.01 2.30 2.19
CA ALA A 48 -6.47 0.94 2.48
C ALA A 48 -5.30 -0.04 2.64
N ALA A 49 -4.33 0.01 1.73
CA ALA A 49 -3.13 -0.81 1.80
C ALA A 49 -2.29 -0.50 3.05
N ALA A 50 -2.13 0.79 3.35
CA ALA A 50 -1.45 1.27 4.55
C ALA A 50 -2.14 0.78 5.82
N ALA A 51 -3.47 0.79 5.86
CA ALA A 51 -4.23 0.35 7.02
C ALA A 51 -4.02 -1.14 7.32
N GLY A 52 -3.98 -1.97 6.28
CA GLY A 52 -3.63 -3.39 6.42
C GLY A 52 -2.19 -3.58 6.91
N ALA A 53 -1.24 -2.82 6.35
CA ALA A 53 0.16 -2.88 6.72
C ALA A 53 0.42 -2.49 8.19
N VAL A 54 -0.22 -1.41 8.66
CA VAL A 54 -0.10 -0.93 10.05
C VAL A 54 -0.81 -1.89 11.01
N SER A 55 -1.94 -2.48 10.60
CA SER A 55 -2.67 -3.45 11.41
C SER A 55 -1.80 -4.67 11.73
N GLY A 56 -1.00 -5.14 10.76
CA GLY A 56 -0.03 -6.22 10.96
C GLY A 56 1.07 -5.89 11.98
N LEU A 57 1.49 -4.62 12.08
CA LEU A 57 2.48 -4.18 13.08
C LEU A 57 1.90 -4.23 14.50
N VAL A 58 0.65 -3.80 14.66
CA VAL A 58 -0.02 -3.68 15.97
C VAL A 58 -0.49 -5.03 16.52
N THR A 59 -0.71 -6.02 15.65
CA THR A 59 -1.25 -7.33 16.04
C THR A 59 -0.19 -8.43 16.12
N GLY A 60 1.06 -8.18 15.72
CA GLY A 60 2.21 -9.03 16.04
C GLY A 60 2.24 -10.37 15.32
N GLY A 61 1.45 -10.52 14.25
CA GLY A 61 1.41 -11.74 13.44
C GLY A 61 1.04 -11.46 11.98
N PRO A 62 1.11 -12.47 11.10
CA PRO A 62 0.69 -12.37 9.70
C PRO A 62 -0.84 -12.28 9.55
N VAL A 63 -1.54 -11.64 10.48
CA VAL A 63 -3.00 -11.52 10.47
C VAL A 63 -3.40 -10.35 9.59
N GLY A 64 -3.64 -10.65 8.31
CA GLY A 64 -4.23 -9.70 7.37
C GLY A 64 -3.21 -8.81 6.68
N ALA A 65 -1.96 -9.28 6.57
CA ALA A 65 -1.20 -8.86 5.40
C ALA A 65 -2.05 -9.26 4.20
N ILE A 66 -2.65 -8.27 3.56
CA ILE A 66 -3.25 -8.39 2.24
C ILE A 66 -2.08 -8.61 1.26
N GLN A 67 -1.30 -9.67 1.51
CA GLN A 67 0.03 -9.92 0.98
C GLN A 67 -0.04 -10.55 -0.40
N GLY A 68 -1.24 -10.89 -0.87
CA GLY A 68 -1.49 -11.38 -2.22
C GLY A 68 -2.46 -10.56 -3.07
N GLY A 69 -3.23 -9.63 -2.50
CA GLY A 69 -4.38 -9.03 -3.20
C GLY A 69 -4.21 -7.61 -3.74
N ILE A 70 -3.40 -6.76 -3.10
CA ILE A 70 -3.20 -5.35 -3.54
C ILE A 70 -1.93 -5.17 -4.36
N THR A 71 -0.97 -6.08 -4.23
CA THR A 71 0.34 -5.99 -4.87
C THR A 71 0.36 -6.59 -6.28
N GLY A 72 -0.70 -7.30 -6.70
CA GLY A 72 -0.71 -8.08 -7.95
C GLY A 72 -1.76 -7.67 -9.00
N ALA A 73 -2.83 -6.96 -8.63
CA ALA A 73 -3.86 -6.56 -9.58
C ALA A 73 -3.64 -5.10 -9.99
N THR A 74 -3.18 -4.92 -11.22
CA THR A 74 -3.22 -3.66 -11.97
C THR A 74 -4.53 -2.91 -11.70
N SER A 75 -4.48 -1.86 -10.87
CA SER A 75 -5.15 -0.57 -11.01
C SER A 75 -6.60 -0.47 -11.54
N SER A 76 -7.41 -1.51 -11.47
CA SER A 76 -8.81 -1.46 -11.87
C SER A 76 -9.65 -0.93 -10.71
N ALA A 77 -9.63 0.40 -10.58
CA ALA A 77 -10.68 1.22 -9.98
C ALA A 77 -11.42 0.63 -8.76
N ILE A 78 -10.86 0.85 -7.57
CA ILE A 78 -11.63 0.72 -6.32
C ILE A 78 -11.88 2.13 -5.78
N SER A 79 -12.97 2.71 -6.26
CA SER A 79 -13.65 3.84 -5.62
C SER A 79 -14.18 3.40 -4.26
N SER A 80 -13.34 3.38 -3.23
CA SER A 80 -13.77 3.18 -1.83
C SER A 80 -14.40 4.48 -1.29
N ALA A 81 -15.53 4.85 -1.88
CA ALA A 81 -16.48 5.82 -1.38
C ALA A 81 -17.88 5.34 -1.79
N THR A 82 -18.37 4.29 -1.11
CA THR A 82 -19.80 3.97 -0.90
C THR A 82 -20.84 4.14 -2.04
N GLY A 83 -20.48 4.25 -3.33
CA GLY A 83 -21.52 4.50 -4.35
C GLY A 83 -21.12 4.74 -5.80
N VAL A 84 -19.88 4.53 -6.26
CA VAL A 84 -19.53 4.80 -7.67
C VAL A 84 -18.83 3.61 -8.33
N VAL A 85 -19.51 2.46 -8.37
CA VAL A 85 -19.13 1.32 -9.25
C VAL A 85 -19.95 1.37 -10.54
N ALA A 86 -20.03 2.54 -11.16
CA ALA A 86 -20.73 2.74 -12.43
C ALA A 86 -19.83 3.57 -13.33
N GLY A 87 -19.02 2.92 -14.18
CA GLY A 87 -18.36 3.66 -15.26
C GLY A 87 -17.13 3.05 -15.92
N VAL A 88 -16.57 1.95 -15.43
CA VAL A 88 -15.42 1.31 -16.08
C VAL A 88 -15.68 -0.18 -16.33
N ILE A 89 -16.79 -0.46 -17.01
CA ILE A 89 -16.95 -1.72 -17.73
C ILE A 89 -17.01 -1.28 -19.19
N GLU A 90 -15.86 -1.29 -19.86
CA GLU A 90 -15.83 -1.15 -21.32
C GLU A 90 -16.65 -2.33 -21.88
N GLU A 91 -17.73 -2.00 -22.58
CA GLU A 91 -18.70 -2.91 -23.16
C GLU A 91 -18.06 -3.73 -24.30
N ASN A 92 -17.11 -4.64 -24.04
CA ASN A 92 -16.58 -5.55 -25.07
C ASN A 92 -15.85 -6.81 -24.53
N GLU A 93 -16.13 -7.29 -23.31
CA GLU A 93 -15.46 -8.50 -22.81
C GLU A 93 -16.38 -9.58 -22.19
N ASP A 94 -15.95 -10.82 -22.41
CA ASP A 94 -16.61 -12.10 -22.12
C ASP A 94 -17.23 -12.18 -20.71
N LYS A 95 -18.44 -12.77 -20.65
CA LYS A 95 -19.24 -12.95 -19.41
C LYS A 95 -18.52 -13.72 -18.29
N GLU A 96 -17.48 -14.48 -18.61
CA GLU A 96 -16.63 -15.19 -17.64
C GLU A 96 -15.62 -14.25 -16.94
N MET A 97 -15.03 -13.28 -17.66
CA MET A 97 -14.13 -12.28 -17.07
C MET A 97 -14.88 -11.31 -16.15
N GLN A 98 -16.12 -10.95 -16.48
CA GLN A 98 -16.98 -10.14 -15.60
C GLN A 98 -17.32 -10.86 -14.29
N LYS A 99 -17.62 -12.17 -14.32
CA LYS A 99 -17.88 -12.94 -13.09
C LYS A 99 -16.65 -13.07 -12.19
N GLY A 100 -15.46 -13.20 -12.79
CA GLY A 100 -14.19 -13.22 -12.07
C GLY A 100 -13.91 -11.90 -11.36
N GLN A 101 -14.04 -10.77 -12.07
CA GLN A 101 -13.81 -9.43 -11.52
C GLN A 101 -14.85 -9.06 -10.43
N ILE A 102 -16.12 -9.44 -10.58
CA ILE A 102 -17.15 -9.17 -9.57
C ILE A 102 -16.91 -9.96 -8.27
N LYS A 103 -16.42 -11.20 -8.36
CA LYS A 103 -16.04 -12.00 -7.16
C LYS A 103 -14.80 -11.45 -6.47
N ASP A 104 -13.84 -10.92 -7.22
CA ASP A 104 -12.64 -10.30 -6.67
C ASP A 104 -12.98 -9.00 -5.93
N LEU A 105 -13.82 -8.15 -6.53
CA LEU A 105 -14.30 -6.91 -5.90
C LEU A 105 -15.09 -7.15 -4.61
N SER A 106 -15.97 -8.16 -4.58
CA SER A 106 -16.76 -8.47 -3.37
C SER A 106 -15.90 -9.04 -2.25
N THR A 107 -14.89 -9.86 -2.59
CA THR A 107 -13.91 -10.37 -1.62
C THR A 107 -13.10 -9.21 -1.04
N ARG A 108 -12.65 -8.29 -1.91
CA ARG A 108 -11.89 -7.11 -1.53
C ARG A 108 -12.68 -6.17 -0.62
N GLN A 109 -13.94 -5.89 -0.95
CA GLN A 109 -14.78 -5.02 -0.13
C GLN A 109 -14.97 -5.62 1.26
N ARG A 110 -15.20 -6.94 1.34
CA ARG A 110 -15.29 -7.65 2.62
C ARG A 110 -14.00 -7.55 3.44
N GLU A 111 -12.83 -7.69 2.81
CA GLU A 111 -11.54 -7.50 3.49
C GLU A 111 -11.38 -6.06 4.04
N LEU A 112 -11.83 -5.05 3.30
CA LEU A 112 -11.81 -3.66 3.76
C LEU A 112 -12.80 -3.43 4.92
N ASP A 113 -14.00 -4.00 4.84
CA ASP A 113 -15.00 -3.91 5.90
C ASP A 113 -14.50 -4.62 7.19
N GLU A 114 -13.87 -5.79 7.05
CA GLU A 114 -13.25 -6.52 8.16
C GLU A 114 -12.08 -5.74 8.76
N LEU A 115 -11.27 -5.08 7.92
CA LEU A 115 -10.18 -4.22 8.37
C LEU A 115 -10.72 -2.99 9.11
N GLU A 116 -11.71 -2.29 8.56
CA GLU A 116 -12.34 -1.13 9.17
C GLU A 116 -13.02 -1.50 10.50
N ALA A 117 -13.69 -2.65 10.58
CA ALA A 117 -14.27 -3.15 11.81
C ALA A 117 -13.19 -3.45 12.87
N ARG A 118 -12.06 -4.02 12.46
CA ARG A 118 -10.94 -4.37 13.35
C ARG A 118 -10.25 -3.13 13.89
N ILE A 119 -9.83 -2.22 13.02
CA ILE A 119 -9.05 -1.04 13.43
C ILE A 119 -9.95 0.10 13.92
N GLY A 120 -11.22 0.13 13.52
CA GLY A 120 -12.18 1.19 13.79
C GLY A 120 -12.20 2.25 12.69
N LYS A 121 -13.41 2.73 12.36
CA LYS A 121 -13.67 3.71 11.29
C LYS A 121 -12.75 4.94 11.31
N ARG A 122 -12.55 5.55 12.49
CA ARG A 122 -11.68 6.74 12.61
C ARG A 122 -10.20 6.42 12.41
N ASN A 123 -9.74 5.23 12.80
CA ASN A 123 -8.37 4.79 12.53
C ASN A 123 -8.15 4.53 11.04
N TYR A 124 -9.16 3.97 10.36
CA TYR A 124 -9.15 3.87 8.91
C TYR A 124 -9.07 5.25 8.25
N GLU A 125 -9.93 6.20 8.64
CA GLU A 125 -9.91 7.59 8.18
C GLU A 125 -8.56 8.28 8.41
N ALA A 126 -7.97 8.15 9.62
CA ALA A 126 -6.66 8.70 9.93
C ALA A 126 -5.56 8.10 9.04
N THR A 127 -5.67 6.83 8.64
CA THR A 127 -4.73 6.19 7.72
C THR A 127 -4.87 6.76 6.29
N LEU A 128 -6.09 7.04 5.83
CA LEU A 128 -6.32 7.72 4.54
C LEU A 128 -5.70 9.13 4.54
N LEU A 129 -5.88 9.88 5.64
CA LEU A 129 -5.28 11.21 5.80
C LEU A 129 -3.76 11.15 5.80
N LEU A 130 -3.17 10.14 6.45
CA LEU A 130 -1.74 9.92 6.41
C LEU A 130 -1.28 9.59 4.98
N ALA A 131 -1.98 8.73 4.25
CA ALA A 131 -1.71 8.46 2.84
C ALA A 131 -1.75 9.72 1.96
N ASP A 132 -2.66 10.67 2.23
CA ASP A 132 -2.76 11.97 1.55
C ASP A 132 -1.82 13.06 2.10
N CYS A 133 -0.83 12.70 2.93
CA CYS A 133 0.12 13.65 3.53
C CYS A 133 -0.55 14.73 4.41
N ASN A 134 -1.69 14.43 5.03
CA ASN A 134 -2.40 15.33 5.94
C ASN A 134 -2.14 14.98 7.41
N HIS A 135 -0.88 15.09 7.85
CA HIS A 135 -0.41 14.59 9.17
C HIS A 135 -1.16 15.19 10.35
N ARG A 136 -1.40 16.52 10.33
CA ARG A 136 -2.08 17.21 11.43
C ARG A 136 -3.50 16.68 11.64
N ARG A 137 -4.27 16.55 10.55
CA ARG A 137 -5.62 15.97 10.63
C ARG A 137 -5.58 14.48 10.99
N ALA A 138 -4.63 13.71 10.46
CA ALA A 138 -4.46 12.31 10.83
C ALA A 138 -4.26 12.16 12.34
N ILE A 139 -3.42 13.01 12.95
CA ILE A 139 -3.20 13.05 14.41
C ILE A 139 -4.49 13.42 15.15
N GLU A 140 -5.23 14.43 14.70
CA GLU A 140 -6.50 14.84 15.35
C GLU A 140 -7.56 13.74 15.30
N VAL A 141 -7.72 13.09 14.15
CA VAL A 141 -8.68 11.98 13.97
C VAL A 141 -8.26 10.77 14.82
N ALA A 142 -6.97 10.41 14.82
CA ALA A 142 -6.45 9.33 15.66
C ALA A 142 -6.61 9.63 17.17
N LYS A 143 -6.43 10.89 17.61
CA LYS A 143 -6.71 11.29 19.00
C LYS A 143 -8.17 11.08 19.38
N LYS A 144 -9.11 11.41 18.49
CA LYS A 144 -10.54 11.14 18.71
C LYS A 144 -10.82 9.65 18.79
N ALA A 145 -10.24 8.87 17.87
CA ALA A 145 -10.35 7.41 17.86
C ALA A 145 -9.85 6.77 19.18
N PHE A 146 -8.75 7.27 19.74
CA PHE A 146 -8.22 6.82 21.04
C PHE A 146 -9.21 7.05 22.19
N GLY A 147 -9.88 8.20 22.21
CA GLY A 147 -10.85 8.55 23.27
C GLY A 147 -12.17 7.80 23.16
N GLU A 148 -12.55 7.37 21.95
CA GLU A 148 -13.81 6.65 21.69
C GLU A 148 -13.70 5.14 21.86
N SER A 149 -12.50 4.56 21.64
CA SER A 149 -12.30 3.12 21.75
C SER A 149 -11.94 2.68 23.18
N LYS A 150 -12.42 1.49 23.57
CA LYS A 150 -12.01 0.77 24.79
C LYS A 150 -11.12 -0.44 24.48
N ASP A 151 -10.93 -0.75 23.19
CA ASP A 151 -10.11 -1.86 22.73
C ASP A 151 -8.64 -1.43 22.72
N SER A 152 -7.78 -2.14 23.46
CA SER A 152 -6.36 -1.79 23.59
C SER A 152 -5.59 -1.94 22.27
N THR A 153 -6.00 -2.85 21.38
CA THR A 153 -5.40 -3.02 20.05
C THR A 153 -5.73 -1.80 19.18
N GLN A 154 -6.99 -1.38 19.17
CA GLN A 154 -7.40 -0.17 18.44
C GLN A 154 -6.72 1.08 19.01
N ARG A 155 -6.62 1.19 20.33
CA ARG A 155 -5.93 2.32 20.99
C ARG A 155 -4.44 2.35 20.67
N ALA A 156 -3.76 1.21 20.70
CA ALA A 156 -2.36 1.10 20.28
C ALA A 156 -2.18 1.46 18.79
N TYR A 157 -3.11 1.04 17.92
CA TYR A 157 -3.14 1.44 16.52
C TYR A 157 -3.25 2.96 16.35
N THR A 158 -4.12 3.63 17.13
CA THR A 158 -4.26 5.10 17.07
C THR A 158 -2.95 5.81 17.45
N LEU A 159 -2.23 5.28 18.44
CA LEU A 159 -0.99 5.87 18.93
C LEU A 159 0.12 5.64 17.91
N LEU A 160 0.16 4.46 17.28
CA LEU A 160 1.09 4.18 16.21
C LEU A 160 0.87 5.13 15.02
N LEU A 161 -0.38 5.37 14.59
CA LEU A 161 -0.70 6.36 13.56
C LEU A 161 -0.23 7.77 13.92
N GLN A 162 -0.44 8.20 15.18
CA GLN A 162 0.04 9.50 15.64
C GLN A 162 1.57 9.59 15.58
N ALA A 163 2.28 8.53 16.00
CA ALA A 163 3.73 8.47 15.95
C ALA A 163 4.25 8.49 14.51
N MET A 164 3.64 7.71 13.61
CA MET A 164 3.96 7.71 12.18
C MET A 164 3.79 9.10 11.56
N ALA A 165 2.67 9.76 11.85
CA ALA A 165 2.40 11.09 11.34
C ALA A 165 3.40 12.13 11.88
N ALA A 166 3.75 12.04 13.17
CA ALA A 166 4.74 12.90 13.81
C ALA A 166 6.16 12.68 13.26
N GLU A 167 6.56 11.42 13.06
CA GLU A 167 7.86 11.07 12.45
C GLU A 167 7.96 11.58 11.02
N GLU A 168 6.92 11.38 10.19
CA GLU A 168 6.95 11.82 8.79
C GLU A 168 6.98 13.35 8.64
N MET A 169 6.32 14.09 9.54
CA MET A 169 6.38 15.56 9.54
C MET A 169 7.63 16.14 10.22
N GLY A 170 8.50 15.29 10.77
CA GLY A 170 9.73 15.71 11.46
C GLY A 170 9.52 16.24 12.89
N ASP A 171 8.34 16.07 13.49
CA ASP A 171 8.05 16.46 14.88
C ASP A 171 8.52 15.38 15.86
N LYS A 172 9.84 15.33 16.05
CA LYS A 172 10.52 14.35 16.92
C LYS A 172 10.06 14.43 18.38
N THR A 173 9.68 15.62 18.84
CA THR A 173 9.22 15.83 20.21
C THR A 173 7.87 15.18 20.42
N LEU A 174 6.93 15.38 19.49
CA LEU A 174 5.63 14.73 19.54
C LEU A 174 5.78 13.21 19.41
N ALA A 175 6.55 12.71 18.44
CA ALA A 175 6.78 11.27 18.26
C ALA A 175 7.33 10.62 19.53
N ALA A 176 8.38 11.20 20.13
CA ALA A 176 8.99 10.72 21.37
C ALA A 176 8.00 10.68 22.55
N SER A 177 7.05 11.62 22.61
CA SER A 177 6.01 11.65 23.66
C SER A 177 4.95 10.56 23.51
N ILE A 178 4.82 9.96 22.33
CA ILE A 178 3.79 8.96 22.00
C ILE A 178 4.27 7.54 22.30
N TYR A 179 5.55 7.22 22.03
CA TYR A 179 6.11 5.88 22.28
C TYR A 179 5.88 5.29 23.67
N PRO A 180 6.07 6.02 24.79
CA PRO A 180 5.76 5.46 26.10
C PRO A 180 4.27 5.11 26.26
N LYS A 181 3.37 5.85 25.58
CA LYS A 181 1.92 5.55 25.61
C LYS A 181 1.60 4.26 24.85
N ILE A 182 2.30 3.98 23.74
CA ILE A 182 2.13 2.74 22.97
C ILE A 182 2.48 1.53 23.85
N VAL A 183 3.62 1.59 24.55
CA VAL A 183 4.09 0.53 25.47
C VAL A 183 3.11 0.31 26.63
N GLN A 184 2.50 1.38 27.15
CA GLN A 184 1.49 1.28 28.21
C GLN A 184 0.19 0.64 27.72
N GLU A 185 -0.19 0.90 26.47
CA GLU A 185 -1.49 0.50 25.94
C GLU A 185 -1.50 -0.95 25.43
N SER A 186 -0.40 -1.43 24.86
CA SER A 186 -0.34 -2.77 24.27
C SER A 186 0.89 -3.56 24.71
N PRO A 187 0.69 -4.78 25.25
CA PRO A 187 1.78 -5.66 25.66
C PRO A 187 2.63 -6.16 24.49
N GLN A 188 2.17 -5.96 23.24
CA GLN A 188 2.95 -6.31 22.05
C GLN A 188 4.19 -5.43 21.85
N TYR A 189 4.25 -4.28 22.53
CA TYR A 189 5.37 -3.37 22.49
C TYR A 189 6.19 -3.51 23.78
N PRO A 190 7.22 -4.38 23.81
CA PRO A 190 7.98 -4.65 25.03
C PRO A 190 8.80 -3.44 25.52
N ASN A 191 9.07 -2.48 24.64
CA ASN A 191 9.83 -1.28 24.94
C ASN A 191 9.57 -0.18 23.89
N MET A 192 10.07 1.03 24.19
CA MET A 192 9.92 2.19 23.31
C MET A 192 10.64 2.01 21.96
N ASP A 193 11.74 1.25 21.93
CA ASP A 193 12.51 1.02 20.70
C ASP A 193 11.70 0.23 19.67
N LYS A 194 10.93 -0.79 20.10
CA LYS A 194 10.00 -1.50 19.22
C LYS A 194 8.91 -0.58 18.68
N ALA A 195 8.30 0.24 19.55
CA ALA A 195 7.26 1.18 19.15
C ALA A 195 7.79 2.21 18.12
N ARG A 196 9.02 2.70 18.32
CA ARG A 196 9.70 3.58 17.37
C ARG A 196 10.02 2.88 16.05
N SER A 197 10.58 1.68 16.12
CA SER A 197 10.90 0.87 14.94
C SER A 197 9.65 0.65 14.08
N ASP A 198 8.52 0.29 14.69
CA ASP A 198 7.28 0.03 13.97
C ASP A 198 6.68 1.30 13.38
N ALA A 199 6.78 2.44 14.08
CA ALA A 199 6.35 3.71 13.53
C ALA A 199 7.17 4.07 12.27
N LEU A 200 8.49 3.92 12.32
CA LEU A 200 9.36 4.18 11.17
C LEU A 200 9.12 3.18 10.03
N GLU A 201 8.94 1.90 10.34
CA GLU A 201 8.57 0.88 9.35
C GLU A 201 7.22 1.22 8.69
N GLY A 202 6.23 1.63 9.48
CA GLY A 202 4.94 2.09 8.98
C GLY A 202 5.07 3.28 8.02
N VAL A 203 5.90 4.28 8.37
CA VAL A 203 6.20 5.43 7.49
C VAL A 203 6.81 4.95 6.17
N LEU A 204 7.84 4.10 6.21
CA LEU A 204 8.48 3.58 5.00
C LEU A 204 7.49 2.80 4.11
N LYS A 205 6.61 2.00 4.71
CA LYS A 205 5.56 1.27 3.96
C LYS A 205 4.59 2.21 3.28
N ILE A 206 4.13 3.27 3.94
CA ILE A 206 3.22 4.25 3.32
C ILE A 206 3.92 5.00 2.18
N GLN A 207 5.18 5.40 2.36
CA GLN A 207 5.95 6.08 1.32
C GLN A 207 6.16 5.19 0.10
N GLN A 208 6.41 3.89 0.32
CA GLN A 208 6.50 2.90 -0.74
C GLN A 208 5.16 2.73 -1.47
N LEU A 209 4.05 2.59 -0.74
CA LEU A 209 2.71 2.51 -1.35
C LEU A 209 2.38 3.76 -2.17
N ARG A 210 2.70 4.96 -1.68
CA ARG A 210 2.53 6.19 -2.46
C ARG A 210 3.29 6.11 -3.78
N ARG A 211 4.57 5.71 -3.74
CA ARG A 211 5.41 5.53 -4.93
C ARG A 211 4.80 4.52 -5.91
N ASP A 212 4.39 3.37 -5.41
CA ASP A 212 3.86 2.26 -6.22
C ASP A 212 2.54 2.63 -6.90
N HIS A 213 1.78 3.56 -6.31
CA HIS A 213 0.52 4.06 -6.85
C HIS A 213 0.62 5.46 -7.50
N GLY A 214 1.83 5.95 -7.76
CA GLY A 214 2.05 7.20 -8.50
C GLY A 214 1.77 8.50 -7.73
N LEU A 215 1.69 8.42 -6.39
CA LEU A 215 1.68 9.58 -5.50
C LEU A 215 3.11 9.99 -5.12
N PRO A 216 3.35 11.24 -4.70
CA PRO A 216 4.63 11.65 -4.14
C PRO A 216 4.99 10.77 -2.94
N PRO A 217 6.17 10.12 -2.92
CA PRO A 217 6.55 9.24 -1.81
C PRO A 217 6.73 10.02 -0.52
N LEU A 218 7.35 11.20 -0.62
CA LEU A 218 7.57 12.12 0.49
C LEU A 218 6.49 13.20 0.50
N CYS A 219 6.05 13.54 1.70
CA CYS A 219 5.17 14.67 1.90
C CYS A 219 5.97 15.97 1.92
N SER A 220 5.50 16.97 1.19
CA SER A 220 6.08 18.31 1.29
C SER A 220 5.61 18.98 2.59
N PRO A 221 6.48 19.69 3.31
CA PRO A 221 6.12 20.44 4.51
C PRO A 221 5.17 21.60 4.23
#